data_AF-A0A090WRM0-F1
#
_entry.id   AF-A0A090WRM0-F1
#
_cell.length_a   1.000
_cell.length_b   1.000
_cell.length_c   1.000
_cell.angle_alpha   90.00
_cell.angle_beta   90.00
_cell.angle_gamma   90.00
#
_symmetry.space_group_name_H-M   'P 1'
#
loop_
_entity.id
_entity.type
_entity.pdbx_description
1 polymer ?
#
loop_
_entity_poly.entity_id
_entity_poly.type
_entity_poly.pdbx_seq_one_letter_code
_entity_poly.pdbx_strand_id
1 'polypeptide(L)'
;METCLRGLDTLTTALPEKFDIIGGPDSDVPFWTLFTGMVILNFYYWGTNQAIIQRALGAKNLKEGQKGLLIAAFIKILGPIIVVLPGIIAYYIFNGDLANADEAYPMLVKKVLPVAYIGFFAAVLFGAILSSFNSALNSSVTLFGLDFYKEYINKEATELQVVKAGKIFGIILAIFSIGIAPLLYGVEGGIFTYLQQLNGTHSVPILAIVIVGVFSKRVSGKAANIAILISVVTYLVTLYGIEPDISFLHLMGILFVLTVVVMFVISYFIPRETDFVQEYTKQVDITNWRYLKPVGAIVVALVIALYVAMS
;
A
#
# COMPACT_ATOMS: atom_id res chain seq x y z
N MET A 1 -11.19 -30.60 12.55
CA MET A 1 -12.16 -29.50 12.33
C MET A 1 -12.77 -29.06 13.66
N GLU A 2 -13.28 -30.00 14.46
CA GLU A 2 -13.83 -29.76 15.80
C GLU A 2 -12.87 -29.02 16.77
N THR A 3 -11.59 -29.39 16.80
CA THR A 3 -10.58 -28.73 17.64
C THR A 3 -10.29 -27.29 17.25
N CYS A 4 -10.34 -26.98 15.94
CA CYS A 4 -10.12 -25.62 15.44
C CYS A 4 -11.32 -24.71 15.76
N LEU A 5 -12.53 -25.23 15.58
CA LEU A 5 -13.76 -24.50 15.93
C LEU A 5 -13.81 -24.20 17.43
N ARG A 6 -13.44 -25.17 18.28
CA ARG A 6 -13.32 -24.94 19.73
C ARG A 6 -12.25 -23.90 20.08
N GLY A 7 -11.14 -23.88 19.36
CA GLY A 7 -10.11 -22.85 19.54
C GLY A 7 -10.62 -21.46 19.18
N LEU A 8 -11.35 -21.34 18.08
CA LEU A 8 -11.98 -20.08 17.66
C LEU A 8 -13.03 -19.60 18.68
N ASP A 9 -13.86 -20.52 19.16
CA ASP A 9 -14.84 -20.26 20.24
C ASP A 9 -14.16 -19.76 21.52
N THR A 10 -13.02 -20.36 21.87
CA THR A 10 -12.20 -19.92 23.02
C THR A 10 -11.70 -18.49 22.82
N LEU A 11 -11.16 -18.16 21.65
CA LEU A 11 -10.61 -16.83 21.37
C LEU A 11 -11.70 -15.75 21.31
N THR A 12 -12.81 -16.05 20.65
CA THR A 12 -13.94 -15.11 20.51
C THR A 12 -14.66 -14.87 21.84
N THR A 13 -14.66 -15.85 22.74
CA THR A 13 -15.18 -15.70 24.10
C THR A 13 -14.21 -14.94 25.01
N ALA A 14 -12.90 -15.19 24.88
CA ALA A 14 -11.90 -14.60 25.76
C ALA A 14 -11.47 -13.18 25.35
N LEU A 15 -11.50 -12.87 24.06
CA LEU A 15 -11.06 -11.59 23.49
C LEU A 15 -12.08 -11.06 22.47
N PRO A 16 -13.37 -10.92 22.82
CA PRO A 16 -14.42 -10.49 21.88
C PRO A 16 -14.07 -9.15 21.21
N GLU A 17 -13.45 -8.22 21.93
CA GLU A 17 -13.04 -6.91 21.45
C GLU A 17 -11.97 -6.97 20.34
N LYS A 18 -11.18 -8.04 20.27
CA LYS A 18 -10.17 -8.23 19.19
C LYS A 18 -10.79 -8.76 17.89
N PHE A 19 -12.05 -9.19 17.92
CA PHE A 19 -12.81 -9.63 16.75
C PHE A 19 -13.81 -8.59 16.27
N ASP A 20 -14.00 -7.47 17.00
CA ASP A 20 -14.79 -6.33 16.54
C ASP A 20 -14.06 -5.59 15.43
N ILE A 21 -14.60 -5.68 14.21
CA ILE A 21 -14.04 -5.03 13.02
C ILE A 21 -14.45 -3.55 12.91
N ILE A 22 -15.49 -3.11 13.62
CA ILE A 22 -15.92 -1.72 13.59
C ILE A 22 -14.90 -0.83 14.29
N GLY A 23 -14.41 -1.29 15.44
CA GLY A 23 -13.40 -0.60 16.24
C GLY A 23 -13.93 0.68 16.90
N GLY A 24 -13.25 1.06 17.98
CA GLY A 24 -13.52 2.29 18.74
C GLY A 24 -12.59 3.46 18.37
N PRO A 25 -12.73 4.61 19.05
CA PRO A 25 -11.84 5.76 18.87
C PRO A 25 -10.36 5.45 19.09
N ASP A 26 -10.05 4.53 20.00
CA ASP A 26 -8.68 4.11 20.34
C ASP A 26 -8.12 3.02 19.42
N SER A 27 -8.87 2.62 18.37
CA SER A 27 -8.39 1.64 17.41
C SER A 27 -7.45 2.28 16.39
N ASP A 28 -6.39 1.57 15.99
CA ASP A 28 -5.43 2.08 14.98
C ASP A 28 -6.10 2.40 13.64
N VAL A 29 -7.10 1.59 13.26
CA VAL A 29 -7.86 1.72 12.00
C VAL A 29 -9.36 1.52 12.26
N PRO A 30 -10.06 2.53 12.82
CA PRO A 30 -11.51 2.46 13.00
C PRO A 30 -12.23 2.36 11.65
N PHE A 31 -13.39 1.71 11.60
CA PHE A 31 -14.14 1.45 10.36
C PHE A 31 -14.33 2.67 9.47
N TRP A 32 -14.63 3.83 10.05
CA TRP A 32 -14.85 5.05 9.29
C TRP A 32 -13.61 5.54 8.55
N THR A 33 -12.41 5.18 9.03
CA THR A 33 -11.15 5.51 8.35
C THR A 33 -10.95 4.73 7.05
N LEU A 34 -11.68 3.62 6.86
CA LEU A 34 -11.73 2.87 5.59
C LEU A 34 -12.16 3.77 4.43
N PHE A 35 -13.06 4.70 4.69
CA PHE A 35 -13.64 5.61 3.69
C PHE A 35 -12.93 6.96 3.60
N THR A 36 -11.88 7.20 4.39
CA THR A 36 -11.08 8.44 4.35
C THR A 36 -9.65 8.17 3.92
N GLY A 37 -8.74 7.82 4.83
CA GLY A 37 -7.32 7.63 4.53
C GLY A 37 -7.00 6.26 3.95
N MET A 38 -7.66 5.21 4.42
CA MET A 38 -7.35 3.85 3.97
C MET A 38 -7.76 3.63 2.52
N VAL A 39 -8.86 4.23 2.05
CA VAL A 39 -9.19 4.21 0.62
C VAL A 39 -8.09 4.88 -0.20
N ILE A 40 -7.54 6.00 0.25
CA ILE A 40 -6.43 6.68 -0.43
C ILE A 40 -5.18 5.79 -0.47
N LEU A 41 -4.78 5.24 0.67
CA LEU A 41 -3.62 4.35 0.75
C LEU A 41 -3.79 3.12 -0.15
N ASN A 42 -4.97 2.51 -0.19
CA ASN A 42 -5.23 1.34 -1.04
C ASN A 42 -5.25 1.70 -2.52
N PHE A 43 -5.94 2.77 -2.93
CA PHE A 43 -5.97 3.18 -4.32
C PHE A 43 -4.58 3.63 -4.82
N TYR A 44 -3.80 4.33 -3.98
CA TYR A 44 -2.40 4.61 -4.26
C TYR A 44 -1.61 3.30 -4.41
N TYR A 45 -1.65 2.43 -3.40
CA TYR A 45 -0.84 1.21 -3.41
C TYR A 45 -1.17 0.30 -4.60
N TRP A 46 -2.44 0.04 -4.90
CA TRP A 46 -2.82 -0.86 -5.99
C TRP A 46 -2.85 -0.18 -7.36
N GLY A 47 -3.11 1.12 -7.40
CA GLY A 47 -3.32 1.88 -8.63
C GLY A 47 -2.12 2.67 -9.11
N THR A 48 -1.08 2.88 -8.29
CA THR A 48 0.11 3.66 -8.65
C THR A 48 1.45 2.96 -8.33
N ASN A 49 1.47 1.85 -7.58
CA ASN A 49 2.72 1.16 -7.26
C ASN A 49 3.33 0.47 -8.48
N GLN A 50 4.55 0.88 -8.82
CA GLN A 50 5.25 0.42 -10.02
C GLN A 50 5.44 -1.11 -10.07
N ALA A 51 5.75 -1.76 -8.95
CA ALA A 51 5.95 -3.20 -8.92
C ALA A 51 4.67 -4.00 -9.23
N ILE A 52 3.51 -3.43 -8.92
CA ILE A 52 2.20 -4.04 -9.15
C ILE A 52 1.71 -3.73 -10.57
N ILE A 53 1.75 -2.45 -10.96
CA ILE A 53 1.30 -1.99 -12.27
C ILE A 53 2.09 -2.67 -13.39
N GLN A 54 3.41 -2.81 -13.26
CA GLN A 54 4.21 -3.47 -14.28
C GLN A 54 3.77 -4.92 -14.52
N ARG A 55 3.34 -5.64 -13.48
CA ARG A 55 2.80 -7.01 -13.64
C ARG A 55 1.46 -7.00 -14.36
N ALA A 56 0.61 -6.00 -14.09
CA ALA A 56 -0.66 -5.85 -14.78
C ALA A 56 -0.47 -5.43 -16.26
N LEU A 57 0.46 -4.52 -16.54
CA LEU A 57 0.81 -4.07 -17.89
C LEU A 57 1.57 -5.14 -18.70
N GLY A 58 2.31 -6.01 -18.03
CA GLY A 58 2.95 -7.17 -18.64
C GLY A 58 1.99 -8.32 -18.99
N ALA A 59 0.70 -8.19 -18.65
CA ALA A 59 -0.30 -9.16 -19.06
C ALA A 59 -0.52 -9.13 -20.59
N LYS A 60 -0.92 -10.28 -21.15
CA LYS A 60 -1.15 -10.43 -22.59
C LYS A 60 -2.16 -9.42 -23.18
N ASN A 61 -3.19 -9.08 -22.41
CA ASN A 61 -4.22 -8.09 -22.74
C ASN A 61 -4.99 -7.68 -21.48
N LEU A 62 -5.85 -6.66 -21.59
CA LEU A 62 -6.61 -6.14 -20.46
C LEU A 62 -7.43 -7.23 -19.76
N LYS A 63 -8.03 -8.14 -20.53
CA LYS A 63 -8.84 -9.23 -20.00
C LYS A 63 -8.04 -10.19 -19.11
N GLU A 64 -6.84 -10.60 -19.52
CA GLU A 64 -5.99 -11.46 -18.67
C GLU A 64 -5.47 -10.71 -17.44
N GLY A 65 -5.13 -9.42 -17.58
CA GLY A 65 -4.77 -8.57 -16.44
C GLY A 65 -5.91 -8.48 -15.41
N GLN A 66 -7.14 -8.26 -15.86
CA GLN A 66 -8.34 -8.20 -15.02
C GLN A 66 -8.60 -9.51 -14.26
N LYS A 67 -8.43 -10.66 -14.91
CA LYS A 67 -8.56 -11.96 -14.23
C LYS A 67 -7.51 -12.13 -13.14
N GLY A 68 -6.26 -11.78 -13.43
CA GLY A 68 -5.16 -11.85 -12.45
C GLY A 68 -5.44 -10.97 -11.23
N LEU A 69 -5.91 -9.74 -11.45
CA LEU A 69 -6.28 -8.81 -10.37
C LEU A 69 -7.47 -9.32 -9.54
N LEU A 70 -8.49 -9.92 -10.17
CA LEU A 70 -9.63 -10.50 -9.44
C LEU A 70 -9.24 -11.72 -8.61
N ILE A 71 -8.34 -12.58 -9.12
CA ILE A 71 -7.79 -13.69 -8.35
C ILE A 71 -7.01 -13.16 -7.14
N ALA A 72 -6.18 -12.13 -7.34
CA ALA A 72 -5.45 -11.50 -6.25
C ALA A 72 -6.39 -10.88 -5.20
N ALA A 73 -7.48 -10.23 -5.63
CA ALA A 73 -8.50 -9.70 -4.73
C ALA A 73 -9.17 -10.80 -3.89
N PHE A 74 -9.51 -11.93 -4.51
CA PHE A 74 -10.06 -13.08 -3.79
C PHE A 74 -9.09 -13.64 -2.74
N ILE A 75 -7.82 -13.84 -3.10
CA ILE A 75 -6.79 -14.31 -2.15
C ILE A 75 -6.61 -13.32 -0.99
N LYS A 76 -6.75 -12.01 -1.25
CA LYS A 76 -6.60 -10.97 -0.22
C LYS A 76 -7.69 -11.02 0.86
N ILE A 77 -8.87 -11.56 0.56
CA ILE A 77 -9.92 -11.80 1.58
C ILE A 77 -9.40 -12.74 2.68
N LEU A 78 -8.50 -13.67 2.35
CA LEU A 78 -7.90 -14.59 3.33
C LEU A 78 -6.80 -13.93 4.18
N GLY A 79 -6.40 -12.70 3.85
CA GLY A 79 -5.31 -11.98 4.52
C GLY A 79 -5.46 -11.95 6.05
N PRO A 80 -6.58 -11.47 6.61
CA PRO A 80 -6.79 -11.43 8.06
C PRO A 80 -6.63 -12.80 8.74
N ILE A 81 -7.09 -13.88 8.11
CA ILE A 81 -6.94 -15.24 8.65
C ILE A 81 -5.46 -15.66 8.67
N ILE A 82 -4.68 -15.26 7.67
CA ILE A 82 -3.27 -15.64 7.53
C ILE A 82 -2.35 -14.79 8.39
N VAL A 83 -2.63 -13.49 8.56
CA VAL A 83 -1.70 -12.56 9.25
C VAL A 83 -2.24 -11.98 10.55
N VAL A 84 -3.54 -11.65 10.64
CA VAL A 84 -4.11 -11.01 11.84
C VAL A 84 -4.47 -12.03 12.90
N LEU A 85 -5.15 -13.12 12.53
CA LEU A 85 -5.57 -14.17 13.46
C LEU A 85 -4.38 -14.78 14.25
N PRO A 86 -3.22 -15.07 13.64
CA PRO A 86 -2.03 -15.45 14.40
C PRO A 86 -1.58 -14.39 15.42
N GLY A 87 -1.71 -13.10 15.11
CA GLY A 87 -1.45 -12.02 16.07
C GLY A 87 -2.38 -12.09 17.28
N ILE A 88 -3.68 -12.32 17.06
CA ILE A 88 -4.68 -12.49 18.14
C ILE A 88 -4.38 -13.74 18.97
N ILE A 89 -4.02 -14.86 18.33
CA ILE A 89 -3.62 -16.09 19.03
C ILE A 89 -2.38 -15.84 19.90
N ALA A 90 -1.38 -15.13 19.37
CA ALA A 90 -0.19 -14.76 20.12
C ALA A 90 -0.55 -13.91 21.34
N TYR A 91 -1.38 -12.89 21.15
CA TYR A 91 -1.85 -12.03 22.24
C TYR A 91 -2.53 -12.84 23.36
N TYR A 92 -3.41 -13.77 23.00
CA TYR A 92 -4.07 -14.67 23.96
C TYR A 92 -3.06 -15.58 24.70
N ILE A 93 -2.18 -16.27 23.97
CA ILE A 93 -1.23 -17.23 24.55
C ILE A 93 -0.21 -16.56 25.47
N PHE A 94 0.21 -15.34 25.12
CA PHE A 94 1.21 -14.59 25.87
C PHE A 94 0.59 -13.54 26.82
N ASN A 95 -0.74 -13.57 27.04
CA ASN A 95 -1.46 -12.64 27.92
C ASN A 95 -1.18 -11.15 27.64
N GLY A 96 -0.93 -10.80 26.38
CA GLY A 96 -0.55 -9.44 25.99
C GLY A 96 0.84 -8.98 26.45
N ASP A 97 1.64 -9.85 27.07
CA ASP A 97 3.00 -9.56 27.54
C ASP A 97 4.01 -9.65 26.39
N LEU A 98 3.86 -8.74 25.42
CA LEU A 98 4.75 -8.58 24.29
C LEU A 98 5.42 -7.21 24.39
N ALA A 99 6.75 -7.21 24.49
CA ALA A 99 7.54 -5.97 24.51
C ALA A 99 7.37 -5.16 23.22
N ASN A 100 7.12 -5.85 22.10
CA ASN A 100 6.83 -5.25 20.81
C ASN A 100 5.77 -6.09 20.06
N ALA A 101 4.76 -5.43 19.50
CA ALA A 101 3.70 -6.07 18.71
C ALA A 101 4.25 -6.85 17.50
N ASP A 102 5.36 -6.40 16.90
CA ASP A 102 5.99 -7.04 15.74
C ASP A 102 6.62 -8.41 16.09
N GLU A 103 6.86 -8.69 17.37
CA GLU A 103 7.39 -9.99 17.85
C GLU A 103 6.32 -11.07 18.02
N ALA A 104 5.03 -10.70 17.95
CA ALA A 104 3.91 -11.61 18.17
C ALA A 104 3.98 -12.85 17.27
N TYR A 105 4.21 -12.64 15.96
CA TYR A 105 4.21 -13.71 14.97
C TYR A 105 5.42 -14.65 15.10
N PRO A 106 6.68 -14.15 15.18
CA PRO A 106 7.83 -15.00 15.45
C PRO A 106 7.72 -15.81 16.76
N MET A 107 7.23 -15.18 17.84
CA MET A 107 7.07 -15.84 19.14
C MET A 107 6.04 -16.97 19.08
N LEU A 108 4.90 -16.73 18.42
CA LEU A 108 3.88 -17.75 18.22
C LEU A 108 4.41 -18.94 17.41
N VAL A 109 5.11 -18.66 16.31
CA VAL A 109 5.71 -19.70 15.47
C VAL A 109 6.67 -20.57 16.28
N LYS A 110 7.54 -19.96 17.08
CA LYS A 110 8.49 -20.68 17.95
C LYS A 110 7.76 -21.53 19.01
N LYS A 111 6.60 -21.07 19.49
CA LYS A 111 5.81 -21.77 20.50
C LYS A 111 5.05 -22.98 19.94
N VAL A 112 4.53 -22.88 18.72
CA VAL A 112 3.59 -23.86 18.15
C VAL A 112 4.28 -24.85 17.21
N LEU A 113 5.29 -24.43 16.44
CA LEU A 113 5.92 -25.30 15.45
C LEU A 113 7.00 -26.21 16.06
N PRO A 114 7.07 -27.49 15.63
CA PRO A 114 8.23 -28.35 15.87
C PRO A 114 9.54 -27.73 15.36
N VAL A 115 10.66 -28.07 16.00
CA VAL A 115 12.00 -27.50 15.71
C VAL A 115 12.36 -27.52 14.21
N ALA A 116 12.08 -28.63 13.51
CA ALA A 116 12.34 -28.74 12.08
C ALA A 116 11.61 -27.69 11.24
N TYR A 117 10.38 -27.33 11.63
CA TYR A 117 9.58 -26.33 10.93
C TYR A 117 9.92 -24.89 11.32
N ILE A 118 10.56 -24.66 12.47
CA ILE A 118 11.09 -23.34 12.83
C ILE A 118 12.19 -22.93 11.85
N GLY A 119 13.12 -23.83 11.53
CA GLY A 119 14.17 -23.59 10.54
C GLY A 119 13.62 -23.39 9.14
N PHE A 120 12.62 -24.20 8.74
CA PHE A 120 11.93 -24.02 7.46
C PHE A 120 11.21 -22.67 7.39
N PHE A 121 10.49 -22.29 8.45
CA PHE A 121 9.81 -21.00 8.54
C PHE A 121 10.79 -19.84 8.41
N ALA A 122 11.92 -19.88 9.12
CA ALA A 122 12.95 -18.87 9.00
C ALA A 122 13.47 -18.76 7.56
N ALA A 123 13.73 -19.88 6.89
CA ALA A 123 14.17 -19.88 5.48
C ALA A 123 13.11 -19.27 4.54
N VAL A 124 11.83 -19.62 4.72
CA VAL A 124 10.72 -19.04 3.94
C VAL A 124 10.60 -17.54 4.18
N LEU A 125 10.69 -17.10 5.44
CA LEU A 125 10.63 -15.69 5.82
C LEU A 125 11.77 -14.89 5.21
N PHE A 126 13.01 -15.39 5.29
CA PHE A 126 14.17 -14.78 4.62
C PHE A 126 13.97 -14.70 3.10
N GLY A 127 13.50 -15.78 2.48
CA GLY A 127 13.19 -15.79 1.05
C GLY A 127 12.13 -14.76 0.66
N ALA A 128 11.06 -14.63 1.45
CA ALA A 128 9.99 -13.66 1.21
C ALA A 128 10.46 -12.21 1.39
N ILE A 129 11.27 -11.93 2.42
CA ILE A 129 11.88 -10.61 2.65
C ILE A 129 12.80 -10.25 1.48
N LEU A 130 13.71 -11.15 1.08
CA LEU A 130 14.62 -10.92 -0.05
C LEU A 130 13.86 -10.72 -1.36
N SER A 131 12.79 -11.48 -1.61
CA SER A 131 11.95 -11.31 -2.80
C SER A 131 11.28 -9.93 -2.85
N SER A 132 10.74 -9.47 -1.72
CA SER A 132 10.09 -8.16 -1.61
C SER A 132 11.10 -7.01 -1.72
N PHE A 133 12.24 -7.14 -1.05
CA PHE A 133 13.35 -6.19 -1.12
C PHE A 133 13.90 -6.07 -2.54
N ASN A 134 14.14 -7.20 -3.22
CA ASN A 134 14.60 -7.21 -4.61
C ASN A 134 13.57 -6.56 -5.56
N SER A 135 12.28 -6.78 -5.33
CA SER A 135 11.21 -6.16 -6.13
C SER A 135 11.19 -4.63 -5.97
N ALA A 136 11.32 -4.14 -4.74
CA ALA A 136 11.40 -2.70 -4.44
C ALA A 136 12.67 -2.09 -5.05
N LEU A 137 13.83 -2.73 -4.84
CA LEU A 137 15.10 -2.26 -5.35
C LEU A 137 15.12 -2.19 -6.88
N ASN A 138 14.62 -3.24 -7.55
CA ASN A 138 14.53 -3.26 -9.01
C ASN A 138 13.63 -2.13 -9.54
N SER A 139 12.48 -1.90 -8.90
CA SER A 139 11.57 -0.82 -9.30
C SER A 139 12.23 0.56 -9.17
N SER A 140 12.94 0.81 -8.06
CA SER A 140 13.69 2.06 -7.84
C SER A 140 14.83 2.24 -8.84
N VAL A 141 15.54 1.15 -9.17
CA VAL A 141 16.62 1.14 -10.17
C VAL A 141 16.08 1.46 -11.57
N THR A 142 14.94 0.88 -11.96
CA THR A 142 14.30 1.17 -13.25
C THR A 142 13.84 2.63 -13.32
N LEU A 143 13.17 3.12 -12.27
CA LEU A 143 12.69 4.51 -12.20
C LEU A 143 13.88 5.48 -12.29
N PHE A 144 14.93 5.26 -11.50
CA PHE A 144 16.13 6.09 -11.59
C PHE A 144 16.78 6.01 -12.97
N GLY A 145 16.96 4.81 -13.53
CA GLY A 145 17.66 4.63 -14.80
C GLY A 145 16.93 5.28 -15.99
N LEU A 146 15.65 4.98 -16.16
CA LEU A 146 14.86 5.44 -17.29
C LEU A 146 14.34 6.85 -17.09
N ASP A 147 13.74 7.14 -15.92
CA ASP A 147 12.97 8.37 -15.72
C ASP A 147 13.83 9.52 -15.21
N PHE A 148 15.00 9.23 -14.61
CA PHE A 148 15.90 10.28 -14.10
C PHE A 148 17.23 10.36 -14.86
N TYR A 149 18.00 9.28 -14.90
CA TYR A 149 19.33 9.25 -15.50
C TYR A 149 19.26 9.49 -17.00
N LYS A 150 18.42 8.75 -17.73
CA LYS A 150 18.26 8.95 -19.18
C LYS A 150 17.63 10.31 -19.48
N GLU A 151 16.57 10.70 -18.78
CA GLU A 151 15.85 11.94 -19.12
C GLU A 151 16.60 13.22 -18.75
N TYR A 152 17.30 13.26 -17.61
CA TYR A 152 17.88 14.51 -17.07
C TYR A 152 19.41 14.54 -17.01
N ILE A 153 20.09 13.39 -16.94
CA ILE A 153 21.56 13.34 -16.82
C ILE A 153 22.21 13.08 -18.18
N ASN A 154 21.78 12.04 -18.89
CA ASN A 154 22.33 11.65 -20.19
C ASN A 154 21.23 11.14 -21.13
N LYS A 155 20.69 12.07 -21.93
CA LYS A 155 19.60 11.84 -22.90
C LYS A 155 19.94 10.83 -23.99
N GLU A 156 21.22 10.73 -24.34
CA GLU A 156 21.71 9.80 -25.36
C GLU A 156 22.32 8.54 -24.75
N ALA A 157 22.07 8.26 -23.47
CA ALA A 157 22.57 7.06 -22.81
C ALA A 157 22.11 5.79 -23.54
N THR A 158 23.09 4.95 -23.88
CA THR A 158 22.86 3.58 -24.35
C THR A 158 22.19 2.75 -23.24
N GLU A 159 21.51 1.67 -23.61
CA GLU A 159 20.87 0.77 -22.64
C GLU A 159 21.86 0.26 -21.58
N LEU A 160 23.09 -0.07 -21.99
CA LEU A 160 24.15 -0.52 -21.07
C LEU A 160 24.54 0.57 -20.06
N GLN A 161 24.59 1.83 -20.48
CA GLN A 161 24.89 2.95 -19.57
C GLN A 161 23.76 3.16 -18.57
N VAL A 162 22.50 3.09 -19.03
CA VAL A 162 21.32 3.18 -18.15
C VAL A 162 21.33 2.06 -17.11
N VAL A 163 21.56 0.81 -17.53
CA VAL A 163 21.64 -0.34 -16.61
C VAL A 163 22.78 -0.19 -15.62
N LYS A 164 23.95 0.29 -16.06
CA LYS A 164 25.10 0.51 -15.17
C LYS A 164 24.81 1.59 -14.12
N ALA A 165 24.27 2.73 -14.54
CA ALA A 165 23.89 3.81 -13.64
C ALA A 165 22.82 3.36 -12.64
N GLY A 166 21.80 2.64 -13.12
CA GLY A 166 20.78 2.03 -12.29
C GLY A 166 21.35 1.08 -11.24
N LYS A 167 22.25 0.15 -11.61
CA LYS A 167 22.88 -0.77 -10.66
C LYS A 167 23.70 -0.04 -9.59
N ILE A 168 24.44 1.00 -9.96
CA ILE A 168 25.20 1.81 -9.00
C ILE A 168 24.25 2.49 -8.01
N PHE A 169 23.17 3.10 -8.50
CA PHE A 169 22.13 3.68 -7.67
C PHE A 169 21.50 2.64 -6.74
N GLY A 170 21.20 1.44 -7.23
CA GLY A 170 20.68 0.34 -6.42
C GLY A 170 21.61 -0.06 -5.28
N ILE A 171 22.92 -0.15 -5.52
CA ILE A 171 23.90 -0.45 -4.47
C ILE A 171 23.90 0.66 -3.40
N ILE A 172 23.92 1.93 -3.82
CA ILE A 172 23.89 3.07 -2.90
C ILE A 172 22.60 3.06 -2.07
N LEU A 173 21.45 2.85 -2.72
CA LEU A 173 20.14 2.79 -2.07
C LEU A 173 20.06 1.63 -1.06
N ALA A 174 20.64 0.47 -1.39
CA ALA A 174 20.68 -0.68 -0.49
C ALA A 174 21.53 -0.39 0.76
N ILE A 175 22.72 0.20 0.60
CA ILE A 175 23.59 0.59 1.72
C ILE A 175 22.89 1.64 2.60
N PHE A 176 22.26 2.64 1.97
CA PHE A 176 21.50 3.66 2.68
C PHE A 176 20.33 3.04 3.48
N SER A 177 19.58 2.11 2.88
CA SER A 177 18.48 1.41 3.54
C SER A 177 18.95 0.60 4.76
N ILE A 178 20.12 -0.07 4.67
CA ILE A 178 20.75 -0.77 5.80
C ILE A 178 21.09 0.21 6.93
N GLY A 179 21.55 1.42 6.59
CA GLY A 179 21.85 2.46 7.58
C GLY A 179 20.61 3.01 8.29
N ILE A 180 19.47 3.11 7.59
CA ILE A 180 18.20 3.61 8.15
C ILE A 180 17.46 2.53 8.95
N ALA A 181 17.58 1.25 8.59
CA ALA A 181 16.80 0.17 9.20
C ALA A 181 16.84 0.12 10.75
N PRO A 182 18.00 0.31 11.43
CA PRO A 182 18.05 0.33 12.89
C PRO A 182 17.23 1.46 13.54
N LEU A 183 17.03 2.58 12.83
CA LEU A 183 16.26 3.72 13.33
C LEU A 183 14.75 3.42 13.41
N LEU A 184 14.30 2.33 12.78
CA LEU A 184 12.91 1.89 12.79
C LEU A 184 12.61 0.89 13.93
N TYR A 185 13.61 0.51 14.72
CA TYR A 185 13.42 -0.43 15.82
C TYR A 185 12.71 0.25 16.99
N GLY A 186 11.59 -0.35 17.44
CA GLY A 186 10.84 0.14 18.60
C GLY A 186 10.05 1.43 18.36
N VAL A 187 9.72 1.74 17.10
CA VAL A 187 8.81 2.85 16.78
C VAL A 187 7.45 2.64 17.44
N GLU A 188 6.89 3.71 18.00
CA GLU A 188 5.61 3.69 18.68
C GLU A 188 4.48 3.28 17.73
N GLY A 189 3.56 2.43 18.21
CA GLY A 189 2.49 1.86 17.39
C GLY A 189 2.93 0.76 16.41
N GLY A 190 4.20 0.33 16.45
CA GLY A 190 4.76 -0.70 15.59
C GLY A 190 5.12 -0.19 14.20
N ILE A 191 5.92 -0.98 13.46
CA ILE A 191 6.47 -0.53 12.17
C ILE A 191 5.38 -0.27 11.13
N PHE A 192 4.26 -0.99 11.22
CA PHE A 192 3.13 -0.83 10.31
C PHE A 192 2.52 0.58 10.40
N THR A 193 2.15 1.02 11.61
CA THR A 193 1.52 2.33 11.85
C THR A 193 2.45 3.46 11.44
N TYR A 194 3.73 3.36 11.81
CA TYR A 194 4.75 4.33 11.41
C TYR A 194 4.87 4.46 9.88
N LEU A 195 4.99 3.33 9.17
CA LEU A 195 5.07 3.35 7.70
C LEU A 195 3.80 3.87 7.05
N GLN A 196 2.63 3.61 7.61
CA GLN A 196 1.36 4.15 7.11
C GLN A 196 1.30 5.68 7.24
N GLN A 197 1.75 6.23 8.36
CA GLN A 197 1.85 7.68 8.54
C GLN A 197 2.80 8.32 7.53
N LEU A 198 3.99 7.74 7.33
CA LEU A 198 4.95 8.23 6.32
C LEU A 198 4.42 8.10 4.89
N ASN A 199 3.67 7.03 4.60
CA ASN A 199 3.05 6.82 3.30
C ASN A 199 2.08 7.95 2.94
N GLY A 200 1.42 8.56 3.92
CA GLY A 200 0.49 9.67 3.69
C GLY A 200 1.12 10.87 2.98
N THR A 201 2.38 11.17 3.31
CA THR A 201 3.13 12.29 2.74
C THR A 201 3.16 12.27 1.22
N HIS A 202 3.28 11.09 0.62
CA HIS A 202 3.42 10.95 -0.83
C HIS A 202 2.20 10.28 -1.48
N SER A 203 1.51 9.36 -0.80
CA SER A 203 0.32 8.68 -1.35
C SER A 203 -0.82 9.65 -1.63
N VAL A 204 -1.06 10.61 -0.74
CA VAL A 204 -2.11 11.63 -0.90
C VAL A 204 -1.92 12.47 -2.17
N PRO A 205 -0.78 13.16 -2.36
CA PRO A 205 -0.59 13.97 -3.56
C PRO A 205 -0.46 13.15 -4.84
N ILE A 206 0.19 11.98 -4.81
CA ILE A 206 0.35 11.13 -5.99
C ILE A 206 -1.00 10.55 -6.43
N LEU A 207 -1.83 10.09 -5.51
CA LEU A 207 -3.17 9.63 -5.89
C LEU A 207 -4.02 10.79 -6.42
N ALA A 208 -3.94 11.98 -5.81
CA ALA A 208 -4.69 13.15 -6.26
C ALA A 208 -4.36 13.51 -7.71
N ILE A 209 -3.07 13.57 -8.07
CA ILE A 209 -2.67 13.85 -9.47
C ILE A 209 -3.10 12.74 -10.43
N VAL A 210 -3.04 11.46 -10.02
CA VAL A 210 -3.48 10.35 -10.88
C VAL A 210 -4.99 10.40 -11.13
N ILE A 211 -5.79 10.58 -10.09
CA ILE A 211 -7.25 10.68 -10.21
C ILE A 211 -7.62 11.91 -11.06
N VAL A 212 -7.04 13.07 -10.77
CA VAL A 212 -7.29 14.27 -11.57
C VAL A 212 -6.83 14.08 -13.01
N GLY A 213 -5.69 13.45 -13.26
CA GLY A 213 -5.19 13.18 -14.61
C GLY A 213 -6.06 12.22 -15.41
N VAL A 214 -6.73 11.26 -14.76
CA VAL A 214 -7.68 10.33 -15.40
C VAL A 214 -9.01 11.01 -15.72
N PHE A 215 -9.53 11.84 -14.82
CA PHE A 215 -10.89 12.38 -14.93
C PHE A 215 -10.96 13.83 -15.45
N SER A 216 -9.86 14.59 -15.43
CA SER A 216 -9.79 15.97 -15.89
C SER A 216 -8.83 16.13 -17.06
N LYS A 217 -9.30 16.75 -18.13
CA LYS A 217 -8.48 17.09 -19.31
C LYS A 217 -7.85 18.49 -19.24
N ARG A 218 -8.22 19.28 -18.23
CA ARG A 218 -7.99 20.73 -18.17
C ARG A 218 -6.91 21.15 -17.18
N VAL A 219 -6.58 20.27 -16.24
CA VAL A 219 -5.60 20.59 -15.20
C VAL A 219 -4.20 20.64 -15.80
N SER A 220 -3.49 21.74 -15.56
CA SER A 220 -2.13 21.94 -16.09
C SER A 220 -1.08 21.18 -15.29
N GLY A 221 -0.02 20.72 -15.97
CA GLY A 221 1.09 20.02 -15.30
C GLY A 221 1.82 20.89 -14.28
N LYS A 222 1.91 22.21 -14.51
CA LYS A 222 2.47 23.17 -13.55
C LYS A 222 1.63 23.25 -12.28
N ALA A 223 0.29 23.31 -12.42
CA ALA A 223 -0.61 23.31 -11.28
C ALA A 223 -0.46 22.03 -10.44
N ALA A 224 -0.34 20.88 -11.11
CA ALA A 224 -0.15 19.61 -10.45
C ALA A 224 1.17 19.54 -9.66
N ASN A 225 2.30 19.99 -10.24
CA ASN A 225 3.59 20.02 -9.56
C ASN A 225 3.58 20.92 -8.32
N ILE A 226 2.97 22.11 -8.41
CA ILE A 226 2.86 23.04 -7.27
C ILE A 226 1.95 22.44 -6.19
N ALA A 227 0.80 21.86 -6.56
CA ALA A 227 -0.12 21.23 -5.63
C ALA A 227 0.52 20.05 -4.87
N ILE A 228 1.36 19.25 -5.53
CA ILE A 228 2.13 18.17 -4.86
C ILE A 228 3.04 18.75 -3.78
N LEU A 229 3.83 19.79 -4.10
CA LEU A 229 4.75 20.40 -3.14
C LEU A 229 3.99 20.97 -1.93
N ILE A 230 2.90 21.71 -2.18
CA ILE A 230 2.03 22.22 -1.12
C ILE A 230 1.50 21.07 -0.27
N SER A 231 0.96 20.01 -0.89
CA SER A 231 0.41 18.86 -0.18
C SER A 231 1.44 18.17 0.72
N VAL A 232 2.67 17.96 0.25
CA VAL A 232 3.74 17.32 1.03
C VAL A 232 4.08 18.18 2.25
N VAL A 233 4.28 19.49 2.04
CA VAL A 233 4.61 20.41 3.13
C VAL A 233 3.47 20.50 4.14
N THR A 234 2.23 20.68 3.67
CA THR A 234 1.05 20.74 4.53
C THR A 234 0.87 19.44 5.32
N TYR A 235 1.09 18.27 4.70
CA TYR A 235 1.00 16.99 5.38
C TYR A 235 2.02 16.90 6.53
N LEU A 236 3.31 17.16 6.24
CA LEU A 236 4.37 17.09 7.24
C LEU A 236 4.19 18.10 8.37
N VAL A 237 3.81 19.34 8.05
CA VAL A 237 3.55 20.38 9.06
C VAL A 237 2.35 20.02 9.92
N THR A 238 1.29 19.46 9.34
CA THR A 238 0.10 19.08 10.11
C THR A 238 0.39 17.88 11.00
N LEU A 239 1.11 16.87 10.48
CA LEU A 239 1.41 15.65 11.22
C LEU A 239 2.39 15.87 12.37
N TYR A 240 3.45 16.65 12.19
CA TYR A 240 4.53 16.82 13.18
C TYR A 240 4.59 18.19 13.85
N GLY A 241 3.80 19.16 13.41
CA GLY A 241 3.81 20.52 13.94
C GLY A 241 2.50 20.96 14.58
N ILE A 242 1.37 20.55 14.00
CA ILE A 242 0.04 20.86 14.55
C ILE A 242 -0.44 19.74 15.46
N GLU A 243 -0.20 18.48 15.07
CA GLU A 243 -0.59 17.28 15.82
C GLU A 243 -2.07 17.30 16.21
N PRO A 244 -3.00 17.41 15.23
CA PRO A 244 -4.42 17.48 15.53
C PRO A 244 -4.90 16.17 16.17
N ASP A 245 -5.84 16.28 17.11
CA ASP A 245 -6.51 15.14 17.77
C ASP A 245 -7.52 14.45 16.84
N ILE A 246 -7.00 13.93 15.72
CA ILE A 246 -7.72 13.12 14.73
C ILE A 246 -6.78 12.03 14.22
N SER A 247 -7.34 10.89 13.84
CA SER A 247 -6.55 9.85 13.16
C SER A 247 -5.85 10.41 11.92
N PHE A 248 -4.58 10.06 11.74
CA PHE A 248 -3.79 10.42 10.54
C PHE A 248 -4.46 9.96 9.24
N LEU A 249 -5.32 8.94 9.29
CA LEU A 249 -6.11 8.48 8.15
C LEU A 249 -7.21 9.49 7.78
N HIS A 250 -7.90 10.10 8.75
CA HIS A 250 -8.82 11.20 8.46
C HIS A 250 -8.07 12.41 7.91
N LEU A 251 -6.89 12.71 8.46
CA LEU A 251 -6.02 13.77 7.96
C LEU A 251 -5.65 13.54 6.47
N MET A 252 -5.26 12.33 6.08
CA MET A 252 -5.02 11.98 4.68
C MET A 252 -6.24 12.26 3.79
N GLY A 253 -7.44 11.87 4.26
CA GLY A 253 -8.71 12.13 3.58
C GLY A 253 -8.95 13.61 3.29
N ILE A 254 -8.79 14.44 4.33
CA ILE A 254 -8.96 15.89 4.25
C ILE A 254 -7.93 16.49 3.28
N LEU A 255 -6.66 16.10 3.44
CA LEU A 255 -5.57 16.63 2.62
C LEU A 255 -5.67 16.20 1.16
N PHE A 256 -6.21 15.01 0.87
CA PHE A 256 -6.49 14.60 -0.51
C PHE A 256 -7.48 15.54 -1.19
N VAL A 257 -8.61 15.83 -0.54
CA VAL A 257 -9.61 16.76 -1.08
C VAL A 257 -9.01 18.15 -1.24
N LEU A 258 -8.27 18.63 -0.24
CA LEU A 258 -7.59 19.91 -0.30
C LEU A 258 -6.61 19.98 -1.47
N THR A 259 -5.80 18.94 -1.68
CA THR A 259 -4.84 18.87 -2.78
C THR A 259 -5.52 18.90 -4.14
N VAL A 260 -6.65 18.21 -4.30
CA VAL A 260 -7.47 18.29 -5.53
C VAL A 260 -7.99 19.71 -5.74
N VAL A 261 -8.54 20.35 -4.70
CA VAL A 261 -9.04 21.73 -4.77
C VAL A 261 -7.92 22.70 -5.15
N VAL A 262 -6.77 22.63 -4.47
CA VAL A 262 -5.60 23.46 -4.76
C VAL A 262 -5.15 23.28 -6.21
N MET A 263 -5.15 22.04 -6.72
CA MET A 263 -4.77 21.74 -8.10
C MET A 263 -5.71 22.42 -9.10
N PHE A 264 -7.03 22.38 -8.88
CA PHE A 264 -8.01 23.08 -9.73
C PHE A 264 -7.91 24.61 -9.61
N VAL A 265 -7.71 25.14 -8.40
CA VAL A 265 -7.55 26.58 -8.16
C VAL A 265 -6.31 27.10 -8.87
N ILE A 266 -5.15 26.45 -8.72
CA ILE A 266 -3.93 26.87 -9.42
C ILE A 266 -4.10 26.71 -10.93
N SER A 267 -4.75 25.64 -11.39
CA SER A 267 -5.01 25.45 -12.81
C SER A 267 -5.99 26.46 -13.40
N TYR A 268 -6.82 27.11 -12.61
CA TYR A 268 -7.66 28.22 -13.08
C TYR A 268 -6.79 29.44 -13.45
N PHE A 269 -5.76 29.74 -12.65
CA PHE A 269 -4.82 30.82 -12.92
C PHE A 269 -3.71 30.45 -13.90
N ILE A 270 -3.34 29.17 -13.96
CA ILE A 270 -2.32 28.61 -14.85
C ILE A 270 -2.97 27.49 -15.67
N PRO A 271 -3.88 27.82 -16.61
CA PRO A 271 -4.59 26.81 -17.39
C PRO A 271 -3.65 26.10 -18.36
N ARG A 272 -4.06 24.90 -18.77
CA ARG A 272 -3.43 24.18 -19.87
C ARG A 272 -3.79 24.88 -21.19
N GLU A 273 -2.84 24.98 -22.11
CA GLU A 273 -3.07 25.63 -23.42
C GLU A 273 -4.08 24.86 -24.29
N THR A 274 -4.05 23.54 -24.22
CA THR A 274 -4.95 22.65 -24.96
C THR A 274 -5.42 21.49 -24.10
N ASP A 275 -6.70 21.11 -24.24
CA ASP A 275 -7.26 19.97 -23.53
C ASP A 275 -6.47 18.68 -23.86
N PHE A 276 -6.27 17.84 -22.85
CA PHE A 276 -5.62 16.55 -23.05
C PHE A 276 -6.47 15.61 -23.90
N VAL A 277 -5.85 15.05 -24.95
CA VAL A 277 -6.46 14.04 -25.82
C VAL A 277 -5.85 12.68 -25.49
N GLN A 278 -6.66 11.77 -24.99
CA GLN A 278 -6.24 10.40 -24.73
C GLN A 278 -6.06 9.67 -26.05
N GLU A 279 -4.84 9.23 -26.33
CA GLU A 279 -4.54 8.39 -27.49
C GLU A 279 -4.62 6.90 -27.12
N TYR A 280 -5.21 6.11 -28.01
CA TYR A 280 -5.16 4.65 -27.92
C TYR A 280 -4.10 4.12 -28.88
N THR A 281 -3.00 3.62 -28.32
CA THR A 281 -1.83 3.16 -29.08
C THR A 281 -2.08 1.90 -29.90
N LYS A 282 -3.19 1.18 -29.67
CA LYS A 282 -3.55 -0.10 -30.32
C LYS A 282 -2.51 -1.22 -30.19
N GLN A 283 -1.52 -1.07 -29.29
CA GLN A 283 -0.48 -2.07 -29.06
C GLN A 283 -1.03 -3.33 -28.36
N VAL A 284 -2.09 -3.17 -27.56
CA VAL A 284 -2.70 -4.24 -26.78
C VAL A 284 -4.22 -4.12 -26.83
N ASP A 285 -4.92 -5.26 -26.87
CA ASP A 285 -6.38 -5.31 -26.78
C ASP A 285 -6.85 -4.86 -25.38
N ILE A 286 -7.67 -3.81 -25.36
CA ILE A 286 -8.25 -3.20 -24.17
C ILE A 286 -9.73 -3.57 -23.97
N THR A 287 -10.20 -4.63 -24.63
CA THR A 287 -11.55 -5.13 -24.43
C THR A 287 -11.68 -5.75 -23.03
N ASN A 288 -12.68 -5.26 -22.28
CA ASN A 288 -12.95 -5.76 -20.93
C ASN A 288 -13.33 -7.24 -20.92
N TRP A 289 -12.95 -7.94 -19.86
CA TRP A 289 -13.46 -9.28 -19.60
C TRP A 289 -14.96 -9.22 -19.27
N ARG A 290 -15.77 -9.99 -20.00
CA ARG A 290 -17.24 -10.01 -19.83
C ARG A 290 -17.71 -10.27 -18.38
N TYR A 291 -16.93 -11.02 -17.60
CA TYR A 291 -17.27 -11.39 -16.23
C TYR A 291 -16.63 -10.50 -15.16
N LEU A 292 -15.95 -9.41 -15.55
CA LEU A 292 -15.33 -8.48 -14.60
C LEU A 292 -16.32 -7.99 -13.54
N LYS A 293 -17.47 -7.46 -13.98
CA LYS A 293 -18.50 -6.92 -13.09
C LYS A 293 -19.13 -7.99 -12.18
N PRO A 294 -19.65 -9.13 -12.69
CA PRO A 294 -20.27 -10.13 -11.82
C PRO A 294 -19.28 -10.77 -10.83
N VAL A 295 -18.04 -11.08 -11.25
CA VAL A 295 -17.03 -11.63 -10.34
C VAL A 295 -16.60 -10.59 -9.31
N GLY A 296 -16.42 -9.33 -9.72
CA GLY A 296 -16.15 -8.23 -8.79
C GLY A 296 -17.28 -8.04 -7.76
N ALA A 297 -18.54 -8.14 -8.18
CA ALA A 297 -19.69 -8.07 -7.27
C ALA A 297 -19.68 -9.21 -6.24
N ILE A 298 -19.30 -10.43 -6.63
CA ILE A 298 -19.14 -11.56 -5.69
C ILE A 298 -18.06 -11.26 -4.65
N VAL A 299 -16.90 -10.74 -5.07
CA VAL A 299 -15.81 -10.36 -4.16
C VAL A 299 -16.29 -9.31 -3.15
N VAL A 300 -17.00 -8.27 -3.62
CA VAL A 300 -17.57 -7.23 -2.74
C VAL A 300 -18.61 -7.83 -1.77
N ALA A 301 -19.51 -8.69 -2.26
CA ALA A 301 -20.51 -9.33 -1.42
C ALA A 301 -19.88 -10.22 -0.34
N LEU A 302 -18.80 -10.94 -0.66
CA LEU A 302 -18.05 -11.73 0.31
C LEU A 302 -17.41 -10.87 1.39
N VAL A 303 -16.83 -9.72 1.02
CA VAL A 303 -16.26 -8.78 2.00
C VAL A 303 -17.37 -8.20 2.89
N ILE A 304 -18.49 -7.76 2.33
CA ILE A 304 -19.63 -7.26 3.12
C ILE A 304 -20.14 -8.34 4.07
N ALA A 305 -20.32 -9.57 3.60
CA ALA A 305 -20.75 -10.68 4.43
C ALA A 305 -19.76 -10.96 5.59
N LEU A 306 -18.46 -10.82 5.34
CA LEU A 306 -17.42 -10.94 6.37
C LEU A 306 -17.54 -9.85 7.43
N TYR A 307 -17.73 -8.59 7.02
CA TYR A 307 -17.93 -7.48 7.95
C TYR A 307 -19.20 -7.67 8.78
N VAL A 308 -20.32 -8.05 8.15
CA VAL A 308 -21.59 -8.30 8.85
C VAL A 308 -21.51 -9.50 9.80
N ALA A 309 -20.73 -10.53 9.47
CA ALA A 309 -20.55 -11.70 10.33
C ALA A 309 -19.65 -11.43 11.55
N MET A 310 -18.85 -10.36 11.52
CA MET A 310 -17.85 -10.02 12.54
C MET A 310 -18.12 -8.65 13.21
N SER A 311 -19.26 -8.03 12.93
CA SER A 311 -19.77 -6.81 13.56
C SER A 311 -20.77 -7.12 14.66
#